data_AF-A0A5C3EU74-F1
#
_entry.id   AF-A0A5C3EU74-F1
#
_cell.length_a   1.000
_cell.length_b   1.000
_cell.length_c   1.000
_cell.angle_alpha   90.00
_cell.angle_beta   90.00
_cell.angle_gamma   90.00
#
_symmetry.space_group_name_H-M   'P 1'
#
loop_
_entity.id
_entity.type
_entity.pdbx_description
1 polymer ?
#
loop_
_entity_poly.entity_id
_entity_poly.type
_entity_poly.pdbx_seq_one_letter_code
_entity_poly.pdbx_strand_id
1 'polypeptide(L)'
;MAAPQHLQARVATLHLQQRVQTLTVLESELASLKPGARIFHTATASADQLSIAHSHGQLALFPGLSKEGALNDVKRQKQLANADLNQALEQINADRAIAK
;
A
#
# COMPACT_ATOMS: atom_id res chain seq x y z
N MET A 1 -26.99 -12.21 -9.69
CA MET A 1 -26.18 -12.61 -10.87
C MET A 1 -24.73 -12.29 -10.54
N ALA A 2 -23.87 -13.30 -10.39
CA ALA A 2 -22.45 -13.09 -10.06
C ALA A 2 -21.71 -12.57 -11.31
N ALA A 3 -20.86 -11.56 -11.14
CA ALA A 3 -20.00 -11.11 -12.23
C ALA A 3 -19.08 -12.28 -12.65
N PRO A 4 -18.77 -12.43 -13.94
CA PRO A 4 -17.88 -13.48 -14.39
C PRO A 4 -16.53 -13.36 -13.69
N GLN A 5 -15.97 -14.47 -13.18
CA GLN A 5 -14.75 -14.45 -12.35
C GLN A 5 -13.56 -13.74 -13.03
N HIS A 6 -13.48 -13.83 -14.36
CA HIS A 6 -12.49 -13.13 -15.18
C HIS A 6 -12.63 -11.60 -15.18
N LEU A 7 -13.82 -11.05 -14.93
CA LEU A 7 -14.04 -9.61 -14.81
C LEU A 7 -13.60 -9.09 -13.44
N GLN A 8 -13.81 -9.89 -12.37
CA GLN A 8 -13.32 -9.57 -11.03
C GLN A 8 -11.79 -9.62 -10.96
N ALA A 9 -11.16 -10.61 -11.60
CA ALA A 9 -9.69 -10.70 -11.66
C ALA A 9 -9.07 -9.46 -12.32
N ARG A 10 -9.63 -8.99 -13.45
CA ARG A 10 -9.16 -7.77 -14.15
C ARG A 10 -9.28 -6.51 -13.31
N VAL A 11 -10.38 -6.38 -12.55
CA VAL A 11 -10.58 -5.25 -11.64
C VAL A 11 -9.55 -5.29 -10.50
N ALA A 12 -9.30 -6.46 -9.91
CA ALA A 12 -8.27 -6.63 -8.89
C ALA A 12 -6.86 -6.29 -9.43
N THR A 13 -6.53 -6.73 -10.64
CA THR A 13 -5.26 -6.39 -11.31
C THR A 13 -5.11 -4.88 -11.52
N LEU A 14 -6.16 -4.18 -11.96
CA LEU A 14 -6.15 -2.72 -12.11
C LEU A 14 -5.88 -2.01 -10.78
N HIS A 15 -6.52 -2.46 -9.69
CA HIS A 15 -6.26 -1.93 -8.35
C HIS A 15 -4.82 -2.16 -7.89
N LEU A 16 -4.25 -3.34 -8.16
CA LEU A 16 -2.85 -3.64 -7.85
C LEU A 16 -1.89 -2.76 -8.66
N GLN A 17 -2.15 -2.55 -9.96
CA GLN A 17 -1.37 -1.63 -10.80
C GLN A 17 -1.41 -0.20 -10.29
N GLN A 18 -2.61 0.30 -9.93
CA GLN A 18 -2.79 1.61 -9.33
C GLN A 18 -2.00 1.72 -8.01
N ARG A 19 -2.05 0.69 -7.16
CA ARG A 19 -1.32 0.66 -5.89
C ARG A 19 0.19 0.73 -6.11
N VAL A 20 0.73 -0.04 -7.05
CA VAL A 20 2.16 0.02 -7.41
C VAL A 20 2.56 1.40 -7.93
N GLN A 21 1.72 2.02 -8.75
CA GLN A 21 1.96 3.38 -9.26
C GLN A 21 2.00 4.40 -8.13
N THR A 22 1.02 4.36 -7.22
CA THR A 22 0.99 5.25 -6.04
C THR A 22 2.22 5.06 -5.16
N LEU A 23 2.63 3.82 -4.91
CA LEU A 23 3.83 3.52 -4.11
C LEU A 23 5.12 4.00 -4.80
N THR A 24 5.18 3.98 -6.12
CA THR A 24 6.32 4.49 -6.90
C THR A 24 6.43 6.02 -6.80
N VAL A 25 5.30 6.72 -6.89
CA VAL A 25 5.26 8.18 -6.67
C VAL A 25 5.68 8.50 -5.24
N LEU A 26 5.09 7.82 -4.25
CA LEU A 26 5.40 8.03 -2.84
C LEU A 26 6.88 7.77 -2.52
N GLU A 27 7.48 6.72 -3.09
CA GLU A 27 8.92 6.45 -2.94
C GLU A 27 9.77 7.62 -3.46
N SER A 28 9.39 8.18 -4.61
CA SER A 28 10.10 9.31 -5.24
C SER A 28 9.97 10.59 -4.41
N GLU A 29 8.75 10.89 -3.94
CA GLU A 29 8.48 12.02 -3.06
C GLU A 29 9.27 11.89 -1.74
N LEU A 30 9.22 10.72 -1.10
CA LEU A 30 9.98 10.43 0.11
C LEU A 30 11.49 10.56 -0.12
N ALA A 31 12.01 10.06 -1.23
CA ALA A 31 13.43 10.18 -1.58
C ALA A 31 13.85 11.65 -1.75
N SER A 32 12.97 12.51 -2.28
CA SER A 32 13.22 13.94 -2.49
C SER A 32 13.22 14.79 -1.21
N LEU A 33 12.70 14.27 -0.10
CA LEU A 33 12.61 15.03 1.16
C LEU A 33 14.00 15.40 1.72
N LYS A 34 14.07 16.53 2.43
CA LYS A 34 15.30 16.94 3.12
C LYS A 34 15.65 15.92 4.23
N PRO A 35 16.95 15.70 4.51
CA PRO A 35 17.36 14.95 5.69
C PRO A 35 16.72 15.54 6.96
N GLY A 36 16.16 14.69 7.81
CA GLY A 36 15.48 15.12 9.05
C GLY A 36 14.00 15.51 8.90
N ALA A 37 13.41 15.40 7.70
CA ALA A 37 11.96 15.53 7.53
C ALA A 37 11.22 14.49 8.38
N ARG A 38 10.25 14.95 9.20
CA ARG A 38 9.35 14.09 9.96
C ARG A 38 8.16 13.71 9.09
N ILE A 39 7.91 12.42 8.95
CA ILE A 39 6.81 11.90 8.14
C ILE A 39 5.73 11.39 9.07
N PHE A 40 4.51 11.88 8.88
CA PHE A 40 3.36 11.45 9.65
C PHE A 40 2.54 10.47 8.82
N HIS A 41 2.30 9.28 9.38
CA HIS A 41 1.31 8.38 8.80
C HIS A 41 -0.08 8.92 9.09
N THR A 42 -0.71 9.50 8.09
CA THR A 42 -2.16 9.69 8.10
C THR A 42 -2.80 8.35 7.73
N ALA A 43 -2.66 7.35 8.61
CA ALA A 43 -3.53 6.21 8.50
C ALA A 43 -4.95 6.77 8.68
N THR A 44 -5.81 6.63 7.67
CA THR A 44 -7.27 6.60 7.88
C THR A 44 -7.63 5.34 8.66
N ALA A 45 -6.89 5.03 9.72
CA ALA A 45 -7.39 4.27 10.83
C ALA A 45 -8.44 5.20 11.43
N SER A 46 -9.68 4.75 11.44
CA SER A 46 -10.78 5.33 12.22
C SER A 46 -10.21 5.93 13.50
N ALA A 47 -10.57 7.16 13.83
CA ALA A 47 -10.03 7.91 14.98
C ALA A 47 -10.05 7.11 16.30
N ASP A 48 -10.83 6.03 16.39
CA ASP A 48 -10.86 5.04 17.46
C ASP A 48 -9.62 4.13 17.61
N GLN A 49 -8.80 3.93 16.57
CA GLN A 49 -7.70 2.95 16.62
C GLN A 49 -6.30 3.56 16.81
N LEU A 50 -6.25 4.89 16.96
CA LEU A 50 -5.00 5.63 17.15
C LEU A 50 -4.86 6.22 18.56
N SER A 51 -5.87 6.06 19.42
CA SER A 51 -5.87 6.53 20.80
C SER A 51 -5.61 5.38 21.77
N ILE A 52 -4.35 5.21 22.17
CA ILE A 52 -4.06 4.55 23.45
C ILE A 52 -4.30 5.62 24.52
N ALA A 53 -5.32 5.42 25.35
CA ALA A 53 -5.61 6.30 26.47
C ALA A 53 -4.45 6.20 27.50
N HIS A 54 -3.54 7.17 27.48
CA HIS A 54 -2.60 7.38 28.57
C HIS A 54 -3.18 8.39 29.55
N SER A 55 -3.02 8.12 30.85
CA SER A 55 -3.69 8.78 31.99
C SER A 55 -3.38 10.28 32.21
N HIS A 56 -3.05 11.05 31.17
CA HIS A 56 -2.65 12.45 31.32
C HIS A 56 -2.94 13.37 30.11
N GLY A 57 -4.02 13.15 29.36
CA GLY A 57 -4.54 14.14 28.40
C GLY A 57 -3.59 14.56 27.27
N GLN A 58 -2.51 13.81 27.03
CA GLN A 58 -1.60 14.06 25.91
C GLN A 58 -2.11 13.37 24.66
N LEU A 59 -2.30 14.14 23.59
CA LEU A 59 -2.43 13.63 22.22
C LEU A 59 -1.09 13.00 21.85
N ALA A 60 -1.01 11.67 21.87
CA ALA A 60 0.14 10.95 21.35
C ALA A 60 0.15 11.06 19.82
N LEU A 61 0.92 12.02 19.30
CA LEU A 61 1.30 12.04 17.90
C LEU A 61 2.12 10.76 17.66
N PHE A 62 1.65 9.88 16.77
CA PHE A 62 2.40 8.71 16.34
C PHE A 62 3.83 9.13 16.04
N PRO A 63 4.85 8.39 16.53
CA PRO A 63 6.24 8.76 16.27
C PRO A 63 6.41 8.81 14.76
N GLY A 64 6.55 10.02 14.23
CA GLY A 64 6.71 10.22 12.80
C GLY A 64 7.87 9.37 12.34
N LEU A 65 7.68 8.58 11.28
CA LEU A 65 8.77 7.78 10.75
C LEU A 65 9.88 8.72 10.29
N SER A 66 11.13 8.34 10.55
CA SER A 66 12.26 8.96 9.87
C SER A 66 12.10 8.77 8.37
N LYS A 67 12.65 9.69 7.57
CA LYS A 67 12.73 9.56 6.11
C LYS A 67 13.13 8.15 5.66
N GLU A 68 14.13 7.58 6.32
CA GLU A 68 14.66 6.25 6.02
C GLU A 68 13.67 5.14 6.37
N GLY A 69 13.02 5.24 7.55
CA GLY A 69 12.00 4.28 7.97
C GLY A 69 10.81 4.24 7.02
N ALA A 70 10.30 5.42 6.64
CA ALA A 70 9.19 5.55 5.70
C ALA A 70 9.56 5.04 4.30
N LEU A 71 10.77 5.38 3.82
CA LEU A 71 11.22 4.94 2.50
C LEU A 71 11.38 3.42 2.44
N ASN A 72 11.95 2.81 3.50
CA ASN A 72 12.09 1.36 3.58
C ASN A 72 10.73 0.66 3.64
N ASP A 73 9.76 1.24 4.35
CA ASP A 73 8.42 0.68 4.42
C ASP A 73 7.69 0.76 3.06
N VAL A 74 7.75 1.91 2.38
CA VAL A 74 7.18 2.07 1.03
C VAL A 74 7.83 1.11 0.03
N LYS A 75 9.15 0.92 0.09
CA LYS A 75 9.85 -0.07 -0.75
C LYS A 75 9.36 -1.50 -0.49
N ARG A 76 9.20 -1.88 0.78
CA ARG A 76 8.66 -3.20 1.17
C ARG A 76 7.23 -3.37 0.64
N GLN A 77 6.36 -2.38 0.85
CA GLN A 77 4.99 -2.42 0.36
C GLN A 77 4.94 -2.52 -1.17
N LYS A 78 5.82 -1.82 -1.89
CA LYS A 78 5.91 -1.89 -3.35
C LYS A 78 6.35 -3.28 -3.83
N GLN A 79 7.31 -3.91 -3.15
CA GLN A 79 7.74 -5.27 -3.45
C GLN A 79 6.60 -6.28 -3.29
N LEU A 80 5.85 -6.19 -2.19
CA LEU A 80 4.68 -7.05 -1.95
C LEU A 80 3.60 -6.82 -3.02
N ALA A 81 3.25 -5.57 -3.31
CA ALA A 81 2.25 -5.26 -4.32
C ALA A 81 2.65 -5.73 -5.73
N ASN A 82 3.94 -5.70 -6.07
CA ASN A 82 4.46 -6.25 -7.32
C ASN A 82 4.39 -7.78 -7.36
N ALA A 83 4.67 -8.47 -6.25
CA ALA A 83 4.53 -9.91 -6.15
C ALA A 83 3.07 -10.33 -6.35
N ASP A 84 2.15 -9.65 -5.67
CA ASP A 84 0.69 -9.88 -5.81
C ASP A 84 0.22 -9.62 -7.25
N LEU A 85 0.73 -8.56 -7.89
CA LEU A 85 0.41 -8.24 -9.27
C LEU A 85 0.89 -9.32 -10.24
N ASN A 86 2.12 -9.81 -10.08
CA ASN A 86 2.68 -10.88 -10.91
C ASN A 86 1.87 -12.16 -10.76
N GLN A 87 1.57 -12.56 -9.54
CA GLN A 87 0.76 -13.74 -9.27
C GLN A 87 -0.63 -13.64 -9.91
N ALA A 88 -1.29 -12.48 -9.82
CA ALA A 88 -2.58 -12.26 -10.45
C ALA A 88 -2.51 -12.37 -11.99
N LEU A 89 -1.43 -11.88 -12.61
CA LEU A 89 -1.22 -11.99 -14.06
C LEU A 89 -0.95 -13.43 -14.49
N GLU A 90 -0.16 -14.19 -13.73
CA GLU A 90 0.08 -15.62 -13.98
C GLU A 90 -1.23 -16.42 -13.91
N GLN A 91 -2.07 -16.12 -12.93
CA GLN A 91 -3.36 -16.80 -12.74
C GLN A 91 -4.33 -16.52 -13.90
N ILE A 92 -4.40 -15.26 -14.36
CA ILE A 92 -5.19 -14.89 -15.57
C ILE A 92 -4.68 -15.63 -16.81
N ASN A 93 -3.36 -15.77 -16.96
CA ASN A 93 -2.78 -16.49 -18.10
C ASN A 93 -3.06 -18.00 -18.03
N ALA A 94 -3.00 -18.60 -16.83
CA ALA A 94 -3.33 -19.99 -16.61
C ALA A 94 -4.80 -20.29 -16.92
N ASP A 95 -5.73 -19.46 -16.43
CA ASP A 95 -7.17 -19.59 -16.71
C ASP A 95 -7.47 -19.48 -18.22
N ARG A 96 -6.77 -18.58 -18.91
CA ARG A 96 -6.90 -18.41 -20.37
C ARG A 96 -6.38 -19.62 -21.16
N ALA A 97 -5.37 -20.32 -20.64
CA ALA A 97 -4.83 -21.52 -21.28
C ALA A 97 -5.78 -22.72 -21.14
N ILE A 98 -6.50 -22.81 -20.01
CA ILE A 98 -7.47 -23.88 -19.72
C ILE A 98 -8.78 -23.68 -20.51
N ALA A 99 -9.14 -22.44 -20.82
CA ALA A 99 -10.35 -22.10 -21.57
C ALA A 99 -10.22 -22.26 -23.10
N LYS A 100 -9.08 -22.76 -23.62
CA LYS A 100 -8.84 -23.07 -25.03
C LYS A 100 -8.93 -24.57 -25.28
#